data_AF-A0A2V7R6Q6-F1
#
_entry.id   AF-A0A2V7R6Q6-F1
#
_cell.length_a   1.000
_cell.length_b   1.000
_cell.length_c   1.000
_cell.angle_alpha   90.00
_cell.angle_beta   90.00
_cell.angle_gamma   90.00
#
_symmetry.space_group_name_H-M   'P 1'
#
loop_
_entity.id
_entity.type
_entity.pdbx_description
1 polymer ?
#
loop_
_entity_poly.entity_id
_entity_poly.type
_entity_poly.pdbx_seq_one_letter_code
_entity_poly.pdbx_strand_id
1 'polypeptide(L)'
;MPNIGAYHPIIVHFAIALLTLGVVFRWVSLTGRAPFTGPAAATCLLLGAAAAFLAVHSGTDAHGPVERIPGVRQAVMDHEDAGHWARNVFLVVALLEIGALVAKKRSVHVARVALWGSAVVGIFGFAAILKAADKGGDLVYEYAGGVGIRTGDTADVNRLYLAGVYQAAQQARAQHDSARAAALFGQLEREFPTDTNVRLLAIESLMRDRDNARAALTALARFPMRPDDRRLQLRVGFLKADAYAAVGKPDSARVVLERLGNAYPDMQARINERLKNVQ
;
A
#
# COMPACT_ATOMS: atom_id res chain seq x y z
N MET A 1 14.11 3.62 -9.93
CA MET A 1 14.96 3.26 -8.77
C MET A 1 14.82 1.77 -8.53
N PRO A 2 15.82 1.09 -7.94
CA PRO A 2 15.69 -0.33 -7.55
C PRO A 2 14.57 -0.51 -6.52
N ASN A 3 13.88 -1.65 -6.53
CA ASN A 3 12.85 -1.98 -5.53
C ASN A 3 13.49 -2.10 -4.15
N ILE A 4 13.06 -1.25 -3.21
CA ILE A 4 13.59 -1.22 -1.83
C ILE A 4 12.53 -1.62 -0.78
N GLY A 5 11.41 -2.22 -1.20
CA GLY A 5 10.28 -2.53 -0.32
C GLY A 5 10.63 -3.44 0.85
N ALA A 6 11.56 -4.39 0.68
CA ALA A 6 12.02 -5.28 1.75
C ALA A 6 12.69 -4.54 2.92
N TYR A 7 13.24 -3.36 2.67
CA TYR A 7 13.88 -2.51 3.68
C TYR A 7 12.93 -1.50 4.32
N HIS A 8 11.66 -1.47 3.91
CA HIS A 8 10.69 -0.50 4.42
C HIS A 8 10.64 -0.49 5.96
N PRO A 9 10.55 -1.64 6.68
CA PRO A 9 10.52 -1.62 8.13
C PRO A 9 11.75 -0.93 8.74
N ILE A 10 12.97 -1.27 8.29
CA ILE A 10 14.18 -0.69 8.87
C ILE A 10 14.31 0.81 8.56
N ILE A 11 13.93 1.25 7.35
CA ILE A 11 13.94 2.67 6.96
C ILE A 11 12.95 3.48 7.84
N VAL A 12 11.75 2.94 8.09
CA VAL A 12 10.74 3.59 8.93
C VAL A 12 11.24 3.79 10.38
N HIS A 13 11.97 2.83 10.95
CA HIS A 13 12.51 3.00 12.31
C HIS A 13 13.47 4.18 12.41
N PHE A 14 14.33 4.38 11.42
CA PHE A 14 15.21 5.56 11.37
C PHE A 14 14.41 6.86 11.26
N ALA A 15 13.38 6.90 10.42
CA ALA A 15 12.50 8.07 10.30
C ALA A 15 11.84 8.40 11.64
N ILE A 16 11.23 7.41 12.31
CA ILE A 16 10.54 7.58 13.59
C ILE A 16 11.52 8.10 14.66
N ALA A 17 12.67 7.44 14.83
CA ALA A 17 13.63 7.78 15.87
C ALA A 17 14.21 9.19 15.65
N LEU A 18 14.68 9.50 14.45
CA LEU A 18 15.30 10.78 14.13
C LEU A 18 14.30 11.93 14.23
N LEU A 19 13.09 11.79 13.69
CA LEU A 19 12.10 12.86 13.71
C LEU A 19 11.57 13.12 15.12
N THR A 20 11.30 12.07 15.89
CA THR A 20 10.84 12.20 17.28
C THR A 20 11.90 12.89 18.14
N LEU A 21 13.15 12.43 18.09
CA LEU A 21 14.25 13.08 18.82
C LEU A 21 14.52 14.49 18.32
N GLY A 22 14.41 14.73 17.01
CA GLY A 22 14.56 16.04 16.40
C GLY A 22 13.55 17.06 16.93
N VAL A 23 12.27 16.68 17.06
CA VAL A 23 11.22 17.52 17.65
C VAL A 23 11.52 17.81 19.13
N VAL A 24 11.89 16.79 19.90
CA VAL A 24 12.26 16.97 21.32
C VAL A 24 13.44 17.92 21.47
N PHE A 25 14.54 17.68 20.74
CA PHE A 25 15.71 18.56 20.78
C PHE A 25 15.41 19.97 20.31
N ARG A 26 14.52 20.15 19.33
CA ARG A 26 14.11 21.49 18.87
C ARG A 26 13.46 22.26 20.01
N TRP A 27 12.53 21.67 20.76
CA TRP A 27 11.92 22.31 21.92
C TRP A 27 12.94 22.63 23.02
N VAL A 28 13.84 21.68 23.35
CA VAL A 28 14.89 21.93 24.35
C VAL A 28 15.84 23.04 23.91
N SER A 29 16.16 23.12 22.61
CA SER A 29 17.07 24.14 22.07
C SER A 29 16.55 25.57 22.25
N LEU A 30 15.24 25.75 22.24
CA LEU A 30 14.60 27.06 22.44
C LEU A 30 14.74 27.58 23.87
N THR A 31 15.07 26.71 24.83
CA THR A 31 15.35 27.14 26.22
C THR A 31 16.72 27.81 26.36
N GLY A 32 17.64 27.59 25.41
CA GLY A 32 19.03 28.04 25.49
C GLY A 32 19.89 27.33 26.54
N ARG A 33 19.33 26.39 27.32
CA ARG A 33 20.03 25.74 28.44
C ARG A 33 20.93 24.56 28.03
N ALA A 34 20.77 24.04 26.82
CA ALA A 34 21.53 22.89 26.32
C ALA A 34 22.07 23.18 24.90
N PRO A 35 23.27 23.75 24.76
CA PRO A 35 23.78 24.27 23.48
C PRO A 35 23.85 23.24 22.34
N PHE A 36 24.09 21.96 22.68
CA PHE A 36 24.18 20.87 21.71
C PHE A 36 22.84 20.54 21.04
N THR A 37 21.71 20.88 21.67
CA THR A 37 20.37 20.49 21.20
C THR A 37 19.95 21.22 19.94
N GLY A 38 20.47 22.43 19.68
CA GLY A 38 20.20 23.17 18.45
C GLY A 38 20.73 22.47 17.20
N PRO A 39 22.05 22.17 17.12
CA PRO A 39 22.63 21.37 16.06
C PRO A 39 22.06 19.96 15.99
N ALA A 40 21.84 19.29 17.13
CA ALA A 40 21.26 17.95 17.16
C ALA A 40 19.84 17.93 16.55
N ALA A 41 18.99 18.90 16.91
CA ALA A 41 17.65 19.04 16.33
C ALA A 41 17.70 19.20 14.80
N ALA A 42 18.55 20.10 14.29
CA ALA A 42 18.68 20.32 12.86
C ALA A 42 19.13 19.03 12.14
N THR A 43 20.18 18.37 12.63
CA THR A 43 20.68 17.12 12.04
C THR A 43 19.61 16.03 12.05
N CYS A 44 18.96 15.80 13.19
CA CYS A 44 17.91 14.79 13.33
C CYS A 44 16.70 15.09 12.43
N LEU A 45 16.22 16.34 12.37
CA LEU A 45 15.07 16.71 11.56
C LEU A 45 15.37 16.61 10.05
N LEU A 46 16.56 17.00 9.62
CA LEU A 46 16.96 16.91 8.20
C LEU A 46 17.17 15.46 7.75
N LEU A 47 17.94 14.68 8.51
CA LEU A 47 18.15 13.26 8.20
C LEU A 47 16.85 12.46 8.35
N GLY A 48 16.05 12.78 9.35
CA GLY A 48 14.74 12.17 9.58
C GLY A 48 13.75 12.48 8.45
N ALA A 49 13.73 13.70 7.92
CA ALA A 49 12.90 14.05 6.76
C ALA A 49 13.35 13.32 5.49
N ALA A 50 14.66 13.17 5.28
CA ALA A 50 15.20 12.34 4.20
C ALA A 50 14.80 10.86 4.38
N ALA A 51 14.91 10.33 5.59
CA ALA A 51 14.46 8.97 5.91
C ALA A 51 12.95 8.80 5.71
N ALA A 52 12.12 9.78 6.07
CA ALA A 52 10.67 9.73 5.84
C ALA A 52 10.31 9.77 4.35
N PHE A 53 11.06 10.52 3.54
CA PHE A 53 10.92 10.48 2.09
C PHE A 53 11.21 9.07 1.53
N LEU A 54 12.31 8.45 1.99
CA LEU A 54 12.66 7.07 1.62
C LEU A 54 11.67 6.04 2.18
N ALA A 55 11.10 6.28 3.36
CA ALA A 55 10.10 5.43 3.98
C ALA A 55 8.83 5.37 3.14
N VAL A 56 8.34 6.52 2.66
CA VAL A 56 7.20 6.55 1.74
C VAL A 56 7.54 5.83 0.42
N HIS A 57 8.71 6.07 -0.15
CA HIS A 57 9.09 5.42 -1.41
C HIS A 57 9.19 3.88 -1.27
N SER A 58 9.88 3.40 -0.24
CA SER A 58 9.94 1.97 0.08
C SER A 58 8.59 1.37 0.45
N GLY A 59 7.68 2.15 1.04
CA GLY A 59 6.32 1.74 1.35
C GLY A 59 5.51 1.50 0.07
N THR A 60 5.56 2.43 -0.89
CA THR A 60 4.92 2.28 -2.20
C THR A 60 5.49 1.08 -2.99
N ASP A 61 6.79 0.77 -2.86
CA ASP A 61 7.37 -0.45 -3.45
C ASP A 61 6.85 -1.74 -2.78
N ALA A 62 6.64 -1.71 -1.46
CA ALA A 62 6.11 -2.83 -0.69
C ALA A 62 4.58 -3.01 -0.83
N HIS A 63 3.87 -1.95 -1.24
CA HIS A 63 2.42 -1.87 -1.33
C HIS A 63 1.79 -2.92 -2.25
N GLY A 64 2.30 -3.07 -3.47
CA GLY A 64 1.69 -3.91 -4.52
C GLY A 64 1.45 -5.38 -4.12
N PRO A 65 2.44 -6.08 -3.55
CA PRO A 65 2.23 -7.43 -3.02
C PRO A 65 1.20 -7.51 -1.89
N VAL A 66 1.25 -6.60 -0.93
CA VAL A 66 0.42 -6.63 0.30
C VAL A 66 -1.04 -6.30 -0.01
N GLU A 67 -1.30 -5.32 -0.88
CA GLU A 67 -2.67 -4.97 -1.29
C GLU A 67 -3.43 -6.09 -2.01
N ARG A 68 -2.71 -7.07 -2.58
CA ARG A 68 -3.34 -8.21 -3.26
C ARG A 68 -3.92 -9.23 -2.31
N ILE A 69 -3.57 -9.14 -1.02
CA ILE A 69 -4.19 -9.96 0.02
C ILE A 69 -5.64 -9.48 0.20
N PRO A 70 -6.64 -10.36 0.01
CA PRO A 70 -8.04 -9.99 0.18
C PRO A 70 -8.32 -9.44 1.59
N GLY A 71 -9.12 -8.38 1.67
CA GLY A 71 -9.47 -7.70 2.94
C GLY A 71 -8.45 -6.69 3.46
N VAL A 72 -7.19 -6.74 3.03
CA VAL A 72 -6.09 -5.92 3.58
C VAL A 72 -6.01 -4.51 2.98
N ARG A 73 -6.54 -4.31 1.77
CA ARG A 73 -6.31 -3.11 0.96
C ARG A 73 -6.60 -1.79 1.69
N GLN A 74 -7.74 -1.66 2.36
CA GLN A 74 -8.12 -0.39 2.97
C GLN A 74 -7.14 0.00 4.08
N ALA A 75 -6.73 -0.96 4.91
CA ALA A 75 -5.74 -0.72 5.95
C ALA A 75 -4.37 -0.28 5.38
N VAL A 76 -3.97 -0.83 4.22
CA VAL A 76 -2.72 -0.42 3.55
C VAL A 76 -2.82 1.02 3.04
N MET A 77 -3.93 1.36 2.39
CA MET A 77 -4.18 2.73 1.90
C MET A 77 -4.18 3.74 3.05
N ASP A 78 -4.88 3.43 4.16
CA ASP A 78 -4.94 4.31 5.33
C ASP A 78 -3.54 4.54 5.95
N HIS A 79 -2.70 3.51 5.98
CA HIS A 79 -1.32 3.61 6.43
C HIS A 79 -0.45 4.44 5.48
N GLU A 80 -0.58 4.23 4.17
CA GLU A 80 0.16 4.98 3.16
C GLU A 80 -0.19 6.47 3.17
N ASP A 81 -1.48 6.80 3.24
CA ASP A 81 -1.96 8.19 3.33
C ASP A 81 -1.41 8.89 4.59
N ALA A 82 -1.43 8.18 5.73
CA ALA A 82 -0.83 8.69 6.97
C ALA A 82 0.70 8.87 6.84
N GLY A 83 1.39 7.96 6.14
CA GLY A 83 2.82 8.08 5.85
C GLY A 83 3.15 9.27 4.95
N HIS A 84 2.36 9.51 3.90
CA HIS A 84 2.47 10.69 3.05
C HIS A 84 2.26 11.99 3.83
N TRP A 85 1.26 12.01 4.71
CA TRP A 85 1.01 13.15 5.58
C TRP A 85 2.20 13.43 6.49
N ALA A 86 2.72 12.43 7.20
CA ALA A 86 3.88 12.57 8.06
C ALA A 86 5.11 13.09 7.29
N ARG A 87 5.43 12.50 6.14
CA ARG A 87 6.50 12.97 5.25
C ARG A 87 6.32 14.44 4.89
N ASN A 88 5.13 14.84 4.42
CA ASN A 88 4.89 16.20 3.94
C ASN A 88 5.08 17.24 5.06
N VAL A 89 4.57 16.96 6.27
CA VAL A 89 4.76 17.85 7.42
C VAL A 89 6.24 17.99 7.76
N PHE A 90 7.00 16.89 7.79
CA PHE A 90 8.43 16.95 8.11
C PHE A 90 9.31 17.53 6.99
N LEU A 91 8.87 17.50 5.73
CA LEU A 91 9.51 18.28 4.67
C LEU A 91 9.34 19.78 4.92
N VAL A 92 8.18 20.24 5.40
CA VAL A 92 7.98 21.65 5.82
C VAL A 92 8.90 21.99 7.00
N VAL A 93 8.98 21.11 8.01
CA VAL A 93 9.91 21.30 9.13
C VAL A 93 11.36 21.40 8.65
N ALA A 94 11.79 20.51 7.75
CA ALA A 94 13.14 20.54 7.18
C ALA A 94 13.42 21.84 6.40
N LEU A 95 12.45 22.37 5.66
CA LEU A 95 12.59 23.66 4.98
C LEU A 95 12.75 24.82 5.98
N LEU A 96 12.01 24.80 7.10
CA LEU A 96 12.16 25.79 8.17
C LEU A 96 13.54 25.70 8.83
N GLU A 97 14.06 24.49 9.05
CA GLU A 97 15.41 24.24 9.56
C GLU A 97 16.49 24.79 8.63
N ILE A 98 16.42 24.48 7.33
CA ILE A 98 17.32 25.01 6.31
C ILE A 98 17.23 26.54 6.25
N GLY A 99 16.00 27.07 6.27
CA GLY A 99 15.74 28.51 6.30
C GLY A 99 16.39 29.19 7.50
N ALA A 100 16.30 28.60 8.69
CA ALA A 100 16.94 29.11 9.90
C ALA A 100 18.47 29.11 9.79
N LEU A 101 19.07 28.04 9.25
CA LEU A 101 20.52 27.94 9.05
C LEU A 101 21.06 29.00 8.08
N VAL A 102 20.37 29.21 6.96
CA VAL A 102 20.73 30.23 5.96
C VAL A 102 20.51 31.64 6.51
N ALA A 103 19.37 31.87 7.18
CA ALA A 103 19.01 33.19 7.70
C ALA A 103 19.89 33.63 8.86
N LYS A 104 20.49 32.71 9.63
CA LYS A 104 21.33 33.04 10.80
C LYS A 104 22.46 34.02 10.48
N LYS A 105 22.99 33.99 9.24
CA LYS A 105 24.05 34.93 8.79
C LYS A 105 23.53 36.33 8.44
N ARG A 106 22.24 36.49 8.17
CA ARG A 106 21.65 37.74 7.66
C ARG A 106 20.69 38.41 8.65
N SER A 107 19.86 37.63 9.35
CA SER A 107 18.91 38.13 10.34
C SER A 107 18.64 37.11 11.43
N VAL A 108 19.04 37.43 12.66
CA VAL A 108 18.78 36.60 13.85
C VAL A 108 17.28 36.49 14.13
N HIS A 109 16.50 37.54 13.84
CA HIS A 109 15.06 37.52 14.05
C HIS A 109 14.37 36.51 13.11
N VAL A 110 14.72 36.55 11.81
CA VAL A 110 14.16 35.60 10.83
C VAL A 110 14.56 34.16 11.18
N ALA A 111 15.81 33.93 11.57
CA ALA A 111 16.25 32.60 12.00
C ALA A 111 15.45 32.13 13.23
N ARG A 112 15.21 33.00 14.21
CA ARG A 112 14.43 32.67 15.40
C ARG A 112 12.97 32.34 15.07
N VAL A 113 12.33 33.11 14.18
CA VAL A 113 10.96 32.83 13.72
C VAL A 113 10.89 31.47 13.03
N ALA A 114 11.85 31.16 12.15
CA ALA A 114 11.92 29.86 11.49
C ALA A 114 12.11 28.69 12.47
N LEU A 115 12.94 28.84 13.50
CA LEU A 115 13.13 27.82 14.54
C LEU A 115 11.87 27.60 15.40
N TRP A 116 11.16 28.67 15.76
CA TRP A 116 9.88 28.56 16.45
C TRP A 116 8.81 27.91 15.56
N GLY A 117 8.77 28.29 14.28
CA GLY A 117 7.91 27.65 13.29
C GLY A 117 8.20 26.14 13.19
N SER A 118 9.47 25.76 13.10
CA SER A 118 9.91 24.35 13.08
C SER A 118 9.44 23.60 14.33
N ALA A 119 9.55 24.21 15.53
CA ALA A 119 9.10 23.60 16.78
C ALA A 119 7.59 23.34 16.81
N VAL A 120 6.79 24.32 16.39
CA VAL A 120 5.32 24.24 16.38
C VAL A 120 4.85 23.24 15.33
N VAL A 121 5.32 23.37 14.08
CA VAL A 121 4.99 22.44 13.00
C VAL A 121 5.48 21.02 13.34
N GLY A 122 6.60 20.89 14.04
CA GLY A 122 7.14 19.63 14.54
C GLY A 122 6.18 18.86 15.47
N ILE A 123 5.35 19.55 16.26
CA ILE A 123 4.31 18.88 17.07
C ILE A 123 3.25 18.24 16.17
N PHE A 124 2.80 18.96 15.14
CA PHE A 124 1.88 18.40 14.14
C PHE A 124 2.53 17.21 13.41
N GLY A 125 3.82 17.30 13.11
CA GLY A 125 4.59 16.19 12.55
C GLY A 125 4.63 14.97 13.47
N PHE A 126 4.84 15.18 14.77
CA PHE A 126 4.82 14.10 15.75
C PHE A 126 3.45 13.40 15.81
N ALA A 127 2.35 14.17 15.80
CA ALA A 127 1.01 13.59 15.70
C ALA A 127 0.81 12.78 14.41
N ALA A 128 1.39 13.22 13.28
CA ALA A 128 1.37 12.47 12.04
C ALA A 128 2.15 11.15 12.10
N ILE A 129 3.31 11.13 12.78
CA ILE A 129 4.03 9.88 13.06
C ILE A 129 3.16 8.91 13.88
N LEU A 130 2.51 9.40 14.94
CA LEU A 130 1.64 8.55 15.76
C LEU A 130 0.49 7.97 14.93
N LYS A 131 -0.11 8.76 14.04
CA LYS A 131 -1.17 8.28 13.15
C LYS A 131 -0.67 7.22 12.17
N ALA A 132 0.48 7.44 11.54
CA ALA A 132 1.08 6.47 10.64
C ALA A 132 1.48 5.17 11.37
N ALA A 133 2.01 5.28 12.58
CA ALA A 133 2.35 4.14 13.44
C ALA A 133 1.11 3.35 13.89
N ASP A 134 0.02 4.04 14.24
CA ASP A 134 -1.25 3.41 14.59
C ASP A 134 -1.79 2.58 13.41
N LYS A 135 -1.83 3.17 12.21
CA LYS A 135 -2.25 2.47 10.99
C LYS A 135 -1.30 1.36 10.53
N GLY A 136 0.00 1.52 10.78
CA GLY A 136 0.96 0.43 10.59
C GLY A 136 0.74 -0.69 11.60
N GLY A 137 0.30 -0.35 12.81
CA GLY A 137 -0.14 -1.29 13.83
C GLY A 137 -1.33 -2.12 13.37
N ASP A 138 -2.36 -1.49 12.78
CA ASP A 138 -3.51 -2.21 12.21
C ASP A 138 -3.05 -3.29 11.22
N LEU A 139 -2.11 -2.96 10.32
CA LEU A 139 -1.53 -3.92 9.37
C LEU A 139 -0.85 -5.12 10.04
N VAL A 140 -0.08 -4.90 11.11
CA VAL A 140 0.63 -5.97 11.80
C VAL A 140 -0.34 -6.77 12.66
N TYR A 141 -1.16 -6.12 13.46
CA TYR A 141 -1.97 -6.79 14.48
C TYR A 141 -3.24 -7.42 13.94
N GLU A 142 -3.85 -6.90 12.87
CA GLU A 142 -5.03 -7.54 12.26
C GLU A 142 -4.63 -8.63 11.24
N TYR A 143 -3.42 -8.56 10.65
CA TYR A 143 -3.08 -9.40 9.48
C TYR A 143 -1.78 -10.21 9.57
N ALA A 144 -0.85 -9.99 10.52
CA ALA A 144 0.47 -10.67 10.44
C ALA A 144 1.23 -11.01 11.74
N GLY A 145 1.04 -10.33 12.87
CA GLY A 145 1.97 -10.38 14.02
C GLY A 145 1.35 -10.56 15.41
N GLY A 146 0.04 -10.39 15.58
CA GLY A 146 -0.64 -10.51 16.88
C GLY A 146 -2.15 -10.60 16.75
N VAL A 147 -2.56 -11.45 15.81
CA VAL A 147 -3.91 -11.54 15.24
C VAL A 147 -4.96 -11.79 16.32
N GLY A 148 -5.91 -10.86 16.45
CA GLY A 148 -7.00 -10.90 17.43
C GLY A 148 -6.63 -10.49 18.87
N ILE A 149 -5.35 -10.28 19.20
CA ILE A 149 -4.91 -10.01 20.58
C ILE A 149 -5.01 -8.51 20.94
N ARG A 150 -4.77 -7.61 19.98
CA ARG A 150 -4.87 -6.15 20.20
C ARG A 150 -6.31 -5.64 20.07
N THR A 151 -7.07 -6.19 19.13
CA THR A 151 -8.43 -5.78 18.77
C THR A 151 -9.50 -6.50 19.60
N GLY A 152 -9.21 -7.73 20.05
CA GLY A 152 -10.19 -8.62 20.68
C GLY A 152 -11.18 -9.24 19.68
N ASP A 153 -10.97 -9.05 18.38
CA ASP A 153 -11.88 -9.54 17.34
C ASP A 153 -11.38 -10.85 16.71
N THR A 154 -12.18 -11.91 16.87
CA THR A 154 -11.90 -13.23 16.27
C THR A 154 -11.91 -13.24 14.74
N ALA A 155 -12.52 -12.24 14.09
CA ALA A 155 -12.49 -12.10 12.63
C ALA A 155 -11.06 -11.91 12.09
N ASP A 156 -10.15 -11.39 12.90
CA ASP A 156 -8.74 -11.24 12.52
C ASP A 156 -8.08 -12.59 12.25
N VAL A 157 -8.45 -13.64 13.00
CA VAL A 157 -7.94 -15.00 12.78
C VAL A 157 -8.34 -15.51 11.40
N ASN A 158 -9.56 -15.22 10.97
CA ASN A 158 -10.04 -15.56 9.64
C ASN A 158 -9.28 -14.77 8.55
N ARG A 159 -9.00 -13.48 8.78
CA ARG A 159 -8.18 -12.66 7.87
C ARG A 159 -6.77 -13.21 7.72
N LEU A 160 -6.14 -13.62 8.83
CA LEU A 160 -4.82 -14.25 8.82
C LEU A 160 -4.82 -15.58 8.07
N TYR A 161 -5.80 -16.44 8.35
CA TYR A 161 -5.93 -17.71 7.66
C TYR A 161 -6.09 -17.51 6.15
N LEU A 162 -6.94 -16.57 5.73
CA LEU A 162 -7.09 -16.17 4.34
C LEU A 162 -5.74 -15.75 3.74
N ALA A 163 -5.03 -14.83 4.41
CA ALA A 163 -3.74 -14.32 3.95
C ALA A 163 -2.69 -15.44 3.82
N GLY A 164 -2.64 -16.36 4.78
CA GLY A 164 -1.73 -17.50 4.78
C GLY A 164 -2.01 -18.47 3.64
N VAL A 165 -3.27 -18.86 3.43
CA VAL A 165 -3.65 -19.77 2.33
C VAL A 165 -3.42 -19.09 0.97
N TYR A 166 -3.73 -17.79 0.85
CA TYR A 166 -3.42 -17.02 -0.36
C TYR A 166 -1.92 -17.02 -0.67
N GLN A 167 -1.07 -16.74 0.32
CA GLN A 167 0.37 -16.72 0.13
C GLN A 167 0.92 -18.11 -0.23
N ALA A 168 0.39 -19.17 0.39
CA ALA A 168 0.73 -20.55 0.02
C ALA A 168 0.33 -20.87 -1.43
N ALA A 169 -0.81 -20.36 -1.90
CA ALA A 169 -1.25 -20.54 -3.28
C ALA A 169 -0.35 -19.80 -4.28
N GLN A 170 0.09 -18.59 -3.93
CA GLN A 170 1.06 -17.84 -4.75
C GLN A 170 2.43 -18.51 -4.77
N GLN A 171 2.87 -19.08 -3.65
CA GLN A 171 4.11 -19.86 -3.58
C GLN A 171 4.03 -21.11 -4.45
N ALA A 172 2.90 -21.84 -4.42
CA ALA A 172 2.67 -22.98 -5.30
C ALA A 172 2.78 -22.58 -6.78
N ARG A 173 2.18 -21.44 -7.18
CA ARG A 173 2.33 -20.89 -8.54
C ARG A 173 3.79 -20.57 -8.88
N ALA A 174 4.53 -19.97 -7.95
CA ALA A 174 5.95 -19.66 -8.15
C ALA A 174 6.82 -20.92 -8.31
N GLN A 175 6.37 -22.05 -7.74
CA GLN A 175 6.99 -23.37 -7.87
C GLN A 175 6.44 -24.18 -9.06
N HIS A 176 5.58 -23.58 -9.89
CA HIS A 176 4.89 -24.23 -11.01
C HIS A 176 4.01 -25.43 -10.60
N ASP A 177 3.56 -25.49 -9.35
CA ASP A 177 2.62 -26.48 -8.84
C ASP A 177 1.17 -25.97 -8.98
N SER A 178 0.66 -26.03 -10.21
CA SER A 178 -0.69 -25.58 -10.56
C SER A 178 -1.78 -26.36 -9.82
N ALA A 179 -1.59 -27.66 -9.58
CA ALA A 179 -2.56 -28.49 -8.88
C ALA A 179 -2.75 -28.03 -7.43
N ARG A 180 -1.65 -27.78 -6.71
CA ARG A 180 -1.69 -27.26 -5.35
C ARG A 180 -2.24 -25.85 -5.28
N ALA A 181 -1.85 -24.96 -6.21
CA ALA A 181 -2.41 -23.62 -6.28
C ALA A 181 -3.94 -23.66 -6.44
N ALA A 182 -4.44 -24.49 -7.35
CA ALA A 182 -5.87 -24.66 -7.61
C ALA A 182 -6.64 -25.30 -6.45
N ALA A 183 -5.99 -26.15 -5.66
CA ALA A 183 -6.56 -26.70 -4.43
C ALA A 183 -6.71 -25.62 -3.35
N LEU A 184 -5.68 -24.79 -3.15
CA LEU A 184 -5.65 -23.72 -2.15
C LEU A 184 -6.63 -22.58 -2.48
N PHE A 185 -6.72 -22.15 -3.74
CA PHE A 185 -7.76 -21.17 -4.13
C PHE A 185 -9.17 -21.74 -4.02
N GLY A 186 -9.37 -23.03 -4.31
CA GLY A 186 -10.65 -23.70 -4.07
C GLY A 186 -10.99 -23.83 -2.58
N GLN A 187 -9.99 -23.97 -1.71
CA GLN A 187 -10.18 -23.94 -0.25
C GLN A 187 -10.60 -22.55 0.22
N LEU A 188 -9.95 -21.49 -0.27
CA LEU A 188 -10.37 -20.12 0.03
C LEU A 188 -11.82 -19.86 -0.36
N GLU A 189 -12.25 -20.28 -1.56
CA GLU A 189 -13.64 -20.08 -2.00
C GLU A 189 -14.67 -20.81 -1.12
N ARG A 190 -14.33 -22.01 -0.64
CA ARG A 190 -15.22 -22.77 0.27
C ARG A 190 -15.35 -22.11 1.64
N GLU A 191 -14.25 -21.60 2.17
CA GLU A 191 -14.22 -20.98 3.51
C GLU A 191 -14.72 -19.54 3.51
N PHE A 192 -14.56 -18.83 2.39
CA PHE A 192 -14.96 -17.43 2.23
C PHE A 192 -15.89 -17.25 1.02
N PRO A 193 -17.05 -17.94 0.97
CA PRO A 193 -17.92 -17.97 -0.21
C PRO A 193 -18.59 -16.62 -0.50
N THR A 194 -18.62 -15.71 0.47
CA THR A 194 -19.20 -14.36 0.33
C THR A 194 -18.16 -13.30 -0.02
N ASP A 195 -16.86 -13.60 0.06
CA ASP A 195 -15.81 -12.63 -0.28
C ASP A 195 -15.67 -12.52 -1.81
N THR A 196 -15.93 -11.30 -2.32
CA THR A 196 -15.92 -10.99 -3.75
C THR A 196 -14.53 -11.18 -4.37
N ASN A 197 -13.46 -10.81 -3.65
CA ASN A 197 -12.09 -10.96 -4.14
C ASN A 197 -11.66 -12.43 -4.17
N VAL A 198 -12.03 -13.20 -3.14
CA VAL A 198 -11.74 -14.64 -3.09
C VAL A 198 -12.41 -15.37 -4.24
N ARG A 199 -13.69 -15.09 -4.49
CA ARG A 199 -14.41 -15.68 -5.63
C ARG A 199 -13.75 -15.37 -6.97
N LEU A 200 -13.27 -14.14 -7.17
CA LEU A 200 -12.55 -13.78 -8.39
C LEU A 200 -11.18 -14.48 -8.51
N LEU A 201 -10.48 -14.69 -7.39
CA LEU A 201 -9.24 -15.47 -7.37
C LEU A 201 -9.49 -16.94 -7.73
N ALA A 202 -10.58 -17.53 -7.25
CA ALA A 202 -10.99 -18.88 -7.61
C ALA A 202 -11.34 -19.00 -9.10
N ILE A 203 -12.06 -18.02 -9.65
CA ILE A 203 -12.34 -17.94 -11.09
C ILE A 203 -11.06 -17.79 -11.92
N GLU A 204 -10.14 -16.91 -11.50
CA GLU A 204 -8.84 -16.76 -12.15
C GLU A 204 -8.04 -18.08 -12.11
N SER A 205 -8.11 -18.80 -10.98
CA SER A 205 -7.48 -20.11 -10.81
C SER A 205 -8.03 -21.18 -11.76
N LEU A 206 -9.33 -21.14 -12.08
CA LEU A 206 -9.91 -22.04 -13.10
C LEU A 206 -9.19 -21.91 -14.45
N MET A 207 -8.80 -20.69 -14.83
CA MET A 207 -8.08 -20.45 -16.08
C MET A 207 -6.59 -20.75 -15.93
N ARG A 208 -5.97 -20.21 -14.90
CA ARG A 208 -4.51 -20.13 -14.77
C ARG A 208 -3.88 -21.41 -14.22
N ASP A 209 -4.62 -22.13 -13.37
CA ASP A 209 -4.09 -23.28 -12.64
C ASP A 209 -4.79 -24.60 -13.01
N ARG A 210 -6.01 -24.54 -13.57
CA ARG A 210 -6.79 -25.72 -14.00
C ARG A 210 -7.01 -25.83 -15.52
N ASP A 211 -6.52 -24.86 -16.30
CA ASP A 211 -6.73 -24.80 -17.77
C ASP A 211 -8.21 -24.96 -18.20
N ASN A 212 -9.14 -24.48 -17.37
CA ASN A 212 -10.58 -24.61 -17.57
C ASN A 212 -11.26 -23.25 -17.74
N ALA A 213 -10.90 -22.57 -18.83
CA ALA A 213 -11.45 -21.26 -19.15
C ALA A 213 -12.96 -21.27 -19.44
N ARG A 214 -13.53 -22.40 -19.88
CA ARG A 214 -14.98 -22.55 -20.06
C ARG A 214 -15.73 -22.52 -18.73
N ALA A 215 -15.19 -23.17 -17.69
CA ALA A 215 -15.75 -23.07 -16.34
C ALA A 215 -15.63 -21.63 -15.79
N ALA A 216 -14.51 -20.95 -16.05
CA ALA A 216 -14.33 -19.56 -15.66
C ALA A 216 -15.37 -18.62 -16.31
N LEU A 217 -15.64 -18.76 -17.62
CA LEU A 217 -16.70 -18.02 -18.30
C LEU A 217 -18.08 -18.27 -17.68
N THR A 218 -18.36 -19.53 -17.32
CA THR A 218 -19.63 -19.91 -16.68
C THR A 218 -19.78 -19.26 -15.31
N ALA A 219 -18.70 -19.24 -14.51
CA ALA A 219 -18.68 -18.60 -13.21
C ALA A 219 -18.79 -17.07 -13.31
N LEU A 220 -18.06 -16.44 -14.24
CA LEU A 220 -18.13 -15.00 -14.51
C LEU A 220 -19.51 -14.55 -14.97
N ALA A 221 -20.23 -15.36 -15.74
CA ALA A 221 -21.59 -15.06 -16.18
C ALA A 221 -22.59 -14.98 -15.02
N ARG A 222 -22.32 -15.69 -13.91
CA ARG A 222 -23.14 -15.72 -12.69
C ARG A 222 -22.59 -14.80 -11.60
N PHE A 223 -21.50 -14.09 -11.87
CA PHE A 223 -20.85 -13.27 -10.86
C PHE A 223 -21.66 -11.99 -10.62
N PRO A 224 -22.04 -11.68 -9.37
CA PRO A 224 -22.83 -10.48 -9.07
C PRO A 224 -21.99 -9.24 -9.34
N MET A 225 -22.43 -8.42 -10.28
CA MET A 225 -21.78 -7.18 -10.66
C MET A 225 -22.45 -6.00 -9.95
N ARG A 226 -21.66 -5.20 -9.25
CA ARG A 226 -22.12 -3.94 -8.65
C ARG A 226 -21.90 -2.81 -9.68
N PRO A 227 -22.95 -2.11 -10.15
CA PRO A 227 -22.84 -1.07 -11.18
C PRO A 227 -21.96 0.12 -10.78
N ASP A 228 -21.74 0.30 -9.48
CA ASP A 228 -21.05 1.46 -8.91
C ASP A 228 -19.58 1.13 -8.58
N ASP A 229 -19.18 -0.15 -8.65
CA ASP A 229 -17.81 -0.58 -8.39
C ASP A 229 -17.01 -0.68 -9.70
N ARG A 230 -16.42 0.46 -10.07
CA ARG A 230 -15.54 0.60 -11.23
C ARG A 230 -14.40 -0.43 -11.26
N ARG A 231 -13.78 -0.69 -10.10
CA ARG A 231 -12.60 -1.58 -10.02
C ARG A 231 -13.01 -3.02 -10.25
N LEU A 232 -14.14 -3.42 -9.67
CA LEU A 232 -14.73 -4.73 -9.89
C LEU A 232 -15.10 -4.93 -11.37
N GLN A 233 -15.70 -3.92 -11.99
CA GLN A 233 -16.04 -3.95 -13.43
C GLN A 233 -14.82 -4.17 -14.32
N LEU A 234 -13.74 -3.43 -14.08
CA LEU A 234 -12.49 -3.62 -14.79
C LEU A 234 -11.91 -5.03 -14.57
N ARG A 235 -11.88 -5.51 -13.32
CA ARG A 235 -11.31 -6.83 -13.01
C ARG A 235 -12.10 -7.97 -13.64
N VAL A 236 -13.43 -7.95 -13.53
CA VAL A 236 -14.32 -8.95 -14.14
C VAL A 236 -14.23 -8.90 -15.66
N GLY A 237 -14.24 -7.70 -16.24
CA GLY A 237 -14.15 -7.53 -17.69
C GLY A 237 -12.81 -8.03 -18.26
N PHE A 238 -11.69 -7.75 -17.59
CA PHE A 238 -10.38 -8.30 -17.99
C PHE A 238 -10.34 -9.82 -17.88
N LEU A 239 -10.80 -10.40 -16.76
CA LEU A 239 -10.89 -11.85 -16.60
C LEU A 239 -11.77 -12.50 -17.69
N LYS A 240 -12.88 -11.84 -18.05
CA LYS A 240 -13.79 -12.31 -19.10
C LYS A 240 -13.15 -12.27 -20.49
N ALA A 241 -12.41 -11.22 -20.81
CA ALA A 241 -11.64 -11.12 -22.06
C ALA A 241 -10.57 -12.22 -22.13
N ASP A 242 -9.80 -12.39 -21.06
CA ASP A 242 -8.75 -13.41 -20.96
C ASP A 242 -9.37 -14.82 -21.10
N ALA A 243 -10.54 -15.06 -20.50
CA ALA A 243 -11.24 -16.34 -20.60
C ALA A 243 -11.77 -16.61 -22.03
N TYR A 244 -12.26 -15.58 -22.73
CA TYR A 244 -12.68 -15.71 -24.14
C TYR A 244 -11.50 -16.02 -25.06
N ALA A 245 -10.36 -15.34 -24.87
CA ALA A 245 -9.14 -15.65 -25.62
C ALA A 245 -8.69 -17.09 -25.38
N ALA A 246 -8.67 -17.53 -24.11
CA ALA A 246 -8.26 -18.88 -23.74
C ALA A 246 -9.17 -20.01 -24.29
N VAL A 247 -10.44 -19.73 -24.61
CA VAL A 247 -11.34 -20.70 -25.27
C VAL A 247 -11.38 -20.55 -26.80
N GLY A 248 -10.44 -19.81 -27.40
CA GLY A 248 -10.35 -19.61 -28.85
C GLY A 248 -11.43 -18.70 -29.42
N LYS A 249 -11.91 -17.71 -28.65
CA LYS A 249 -12.91 -16.72 -29.08
C LYS A 249 -12.34 -15.28 -29.04
N PRO A 250 -11.33 -14.95 -29.86
CA PRO A 250 -10.66 -13.64 -29.82
C PRO A 250 -11.61 -12.47 -30.12
N ASP A 251 -12.58 -12.63 -31.02
CA ASP A 251 -13.56 -11.57 -31.32
C ASP A 251 -14.44 -11.24 -30.11
N SER A 252 -14.84 -12.25 -29.34
CA SER A 252 -15.59 -12.03 -28.09
C SER A 252 -14.73 -11.32 -27.03
N ALA A 253 -13.44 -11.63 -26.96
CA ALA A 253 -12.50 -10.94 -26.08
C ALA A 253 -12.33 -9.46 -26.49
N ARG A 254 -12.20 -9.17 -27.79
CA ARG A 254 -12.11 -7.80 -28.33
C ARG A 254 -13.35 -6.98 -28.00
N VAL A 255 -14.55 -7.51 -28.23
CA VAL A 255 -15.82 -6.84 -27.91
C VAL A 255 -15.91 -6.47 -26.42
N VAL A 256 -15.42 -7.34 -25.53
CA VAL A 256 -15.38 -7.03 -24.08
C VAL A 256 -14.39 -5.90 -23.78
N LEU A 257 -13.20 -5.94 -24.37
CA LEU A 257 -12.16 -4.92 -24.17
C LEU A 257 -12.56 -3.56 -24.74
N GLU A 258 -13.16 -3.51 -25.92
CA GLU A 258 -13.69 -2.27 -26.53
C GLU A 258 -14.80 -1.65 -25.67
N ARG A 259 -15.71 -2.48 -25.15
CA ARG A 259 -16.74 -2.01 -24.22
C ARG A 259 -16.14 -1.40 -22.96
N LEU A 260 -15.10 -2.01 -22.40
CA LEU A 260 -14.38 -1.44 -21.26
C LEU A 260 -13.68 -0.12 -21.62
N GLY A 261 -13.13 -0.01 -22.83
CA GLY A 261 -12.45 1.22 -23.28
C GLY A 261 -13.41 2.39 -23.38
N ASN A 262 -14.59 2.14 -23.97
CA ASN A 262 -15.65 3.14 -24.07
C ASN A 262 -16.18 3.57 -22.70
N ALA A 263 -16.27 2.64 -21.73
CA ALA A 263 -16.72 2.93 -20.37
C ALA A 263 -15.65 3.62 -19.50
N TYR A 264 -14.37 3.38 -19.77
CA TYR A 264 -13.25 3.88 -18.96
C TYR A 264 -12.11 4.44 -19.83
N PRO A 265 -12.28 5.66 -20.37
CA PRO A 265 -11.29 6.27 -21.28
C PRO A 265 -9.89 6.44 -20.67
N ASP A 266 -9.79 6.59 -19.35
CA ASP A 266 -8.52 6.69 -18.63
C ASP A 266 -7.74 5.36 -18.56
N MET A 267 -8.38 4.23 -18.90
CA MET A 267 -7.74 2.91 -18.96
C MET A 267 -7.36 2.49 -20.40
N GLN A 268 -7.55 3.37 -21.39
CA GLN A 268 -7.38 3.04 -22.82
C GLN A 268 -6.00 2.48 -23.15
N ALA A 269 -4.93 3.01 -22.53
CA ALA A 269 -3.57 2.53 -22.76
C ALA A 269 -3.41 1.03 -22.42
N ARG A 270 -3.92 0.62 -21.26
CA ARG A 270 -3.87 -0.77 -20.79
C ARG A 270 -4.79 -1.69 -21.61
N ILE A 271 -5.91 -1.17 -22.08
CA ILE A 271 -6.86 -1.91 -22.92
C ILE A 271 -6.27 -2.16 -24.31
N ASN A 272 -5.62 -1.16 -24.90
CA ASN A 272 -4.93 -1.27 -26.18
C ASN A 272 -3.78 -2.29 -26.13
N GLU A 273 -3.04 -2.34 -25.03
CA GLU A 273 -2.01 -3.35 -24.81
C GLU A 273 -2.60 -4.77 -24.82
N ARG A 274 -3.72 -4.97 -24.11
CA ARG A 274 -4.40 -6.27 -24.09
C ARG A 274 -5.00 -6.65 -25.44
N LEU A 275 -5.58 -5.70 -26.17
CA LEU A 275 -6.11 -5.94 -27.53
C LEU A 275 -5.03 -6.48 -28.49
N LYS A 276 -3.78 -6.02 -28.37
CA LYS A 276 -2.65 -6.53 -29.17
C LYS A 276 -2.31 -8.00 -28.88
N ASN A 277 -2.58 -8.44 -27.65
CA ASN A 277 -2.30 -9.80 -27.19
C ASN A 277 -3.46 -10.77 -27.44
N VAL A 278 -4.61 -10.28 -27.89
CA VAL A 278 -5.75 -11.09 -28.34
C VAL A 278 -5.58 -11.35 -29.85
N GLN A 279 -4.71 -12.31 -30.18
CA GLN A 279 -4.55 -12.86 -31.53
C GLN A 279 -5.28 -14.19 -31.64
#